data_AF-A0A0N1BLV0-F1
#
_entry.id   AF-A0A0N1BLV0-F1
#
_cell.length_a   1.000
_cell.length_b   1.000
_cell.length_c   1.000
_cell.angle_alpha   90.00
_cell.angle_beta   90.00
_cell.angle_gamma   90.00
#
_symmetry.space_group_name_H-M   'P 1'
#
loop_
_entity.id
_entity.type
_entity.pdbx_description
1 polymer ?
#
loop_
_entity_poly.entity_id
_entity_poly.type
_entity_poly.pdbx_seq_one_letter_code
_entity_poly.pdbx_strand_id
1 'polypeptide(L)'
;MTLSRRDLGFGFAAIAALAALPASAQSGLSEADRAVLNQAQSYLQNLTSAQGTFVETGTGGQRREGRFYLQRPGRMRFEYTTPAGLLVVSDGSNVKRWDPRLEVFRQVPLGQTPLSTFLARNVRLDQGVTIERVTRMQSGAFAITARDARRPRDGQVILAFAGNPLRLQEWTITDAQGARTRTQLTTLEPASGLAASLFRLTDPTRRPGRN
;
A
#
# COMPACT_ATOMS: atom_id res chain seq x y z
N MET A 1 -28.53 -77.59 -14.24
CA MET A 1 -27.33 -76.73 -14.22
C MET A 1 -27.77 -75.32 -14.59
N THR A 2 -28.36 -74.62 -13.62
CA THR A 2 -27.82 -73.43 -12.91
C THR A 2 -27.84 -72.15 -13.74
N LEU A 3 -28.93 -71.39 -13.57
CA LEU A 3 -29.10 -70.00 -13.98
C LEU A 3 -28.14 -69.10 -13.20
N SER A 4 -27.44 -68.21 -13.92
CA SER A 4 -26.57 -67.18 -13.36
C SER A 4 -27.39 -65.92 -13.01
N ARG A 5 -27.14 -65.36 -11.81
CA ARG A 5 -27.63 -64.06 -11.34
C ARG A 5 -26.42 -63.26 -10.83
N ARG A 6 -26.55 -61.93 -10.93
CA ARG A 6 -25.76 -60.84 -10.30
C ARG A 6 -24.73 -60.17 -11.21
N ASP A 7 -24.55 -58.85 -11.26
CA ASP A 7 -25.25 -57.70 -10.67
C ASP A 7 -24.90 -56.43 -11.50
N LEU A 8 -25.79 -55.44 -11.45
CA LEU A 8 -25.65 -54.09 -12.02
C LEU A 8 -24.55 -53.27 -11.32
N GLY A 9 -23.85 -52.40 -12.07
CA GLY A 9 -22.98 -51.37 -11.52
C GLY A 9 -22.93 -50.12 -12.41
N PHE A 10 -23.70 -49.09 -12.02
CA PHE A 10 -23.74 -47.75 -12.62
C PHE A 10 -22.41 -46.99 -12.42
N GLY A 11 -22.05 -46.17 -13.41
CA GLY A 11 -20.76 -45.46 -13.48
C GLY A 11 -20.65 -44.16 -12.68
N PHE A 12 -19.64 -43.36 -13.00
CA PHE A 12 -19.59 -41.91 -12.74
C PHE A 12 -18.56 -41.26 -13.69
N ALA A 13 -19.04 -40.51 -14.69
CA ALA A 13 -18.24 -39.53 -15.39
C ALA A 13 -18.15 -38.28 -14.51
N ALA A 14 -16.99 -38.02 -13.91
CA ALA A 14 -16.76 -36.80 -13.15
C ALA A 14 -16.32 -35.68 -14.12
N ILE A 15 -17.28 -34.87 -14.56
CA ILE A 15 -17.00 -33.57 -15.20
C ILE A 15 -16.58 -32.62 -14.07
N ALA A 16 -15.30 -32.26 -14.05
CA ALA A 16 -14.75 -31.24 -13.16
C ALA A 16 -15.24 -29.86 -13.62
N ALA A 17 -16.36 -29.39 -13.05
CA ALA A 17 -16.76 -28.00 -13.17
C ALA A 17 -15.80 -27.14 -12.33
N LEU A 18 -14.94 -26.36 -12.99
CA LEU A 18 -14.24 -25.24 -12.36
C LEU A 18 -15.30 -24.23 -11.89
N ALA A 19 -15.58 -24.23 -10.59
CA ALA A 19 -16.34 -23.16 -9.96
C ALA A 19 -15.53 -21.86 -10.04
N ALA A 20 -15.89 -20.97 -10.97
CA ALA A 20 -15.50 -19.58 -10.91
C ALA A 20 -16.13 -18.95 -9.65
N LEU A 21 -15.30 -18.73 -8.62
CA LEU A 21 -15.74 -18.00 -7.43
C LEU A 21 -16.14 -16.57 -7.84
N PRO A 22 -17.34 -16.09 -7.47
CA PRO A 22 -17.75 -14.74 -7.79
C PRO A 22 -16.91 -13.75 -6.99
N ALA A 23 -16.44 -12.69 -7.66
CA ALA A 23 -15.78 -11.54 -7.08
C ALA A 23 -16.78 -10.70 -6.27
N SER A 24 -17.28 -11.25 -5.16
CA SER A 24 -18.31 -10.63 -4.31
C SER A 24 -17.69 -10.01 -3.05
N ALA A 25 -16.72 -9.09 -3.20
CA ALA A 25 -16.07 -8.44 -2.05
C ALA A 25 -16.55 -6.99 -1.79
N GLN A 26 -17.47 -6.43 -2.59
CA GLN A 26 -17.87 -5.00 -2.51
C GLN A 26 -19.38 -4.76 -2.68
N SER A 27 -20.22 -5.64 -2.13
CA SER A 27 -21.69 -5.54 -2.21
C SER A 27 -22.32 -4.36 -1.44
N GLY A 28 -21.56 -3.63 -0.62
CA GLY A 28 -22.06 -2.52 0.21
C GLY A 28 -21.77 -1.09 -0.30
N LEU A 29 -21.13 -0.93 -1.46
CA LEU A 29 -20.76 0.40 -1.98
C LEU A 29 -21.85 1.01 -2.87
N SER A 30 -22.21 2.26 -2.61
CA SER A 30 -23.12 3.02 -3.47
C SER A 30 -22.47 3.34 -4.82
N GLU A 31 -23.26 3.67 -5.84
CA GLU A 31 -22.75 4.12 -7.14
C GLU A 31 -21.82 5.34 -7.00
N ALA A 32 -22.18 6.27 -6.12
CA ALA A 32 -21.35 7.43 -5.81
C ALA A 32 -20.00 7.05 -5.18
N ASP A 33 -19.96 6.02 -4.32
CA ASP A 33 -18.70 5.53 -3.74
C ASP A 33 -17.82 4.87 -4.81
N ARG A 34 -18.42 4.11 -5.73
CA ARG A 34 -17.70 3.53 -6.87
C ARG A 34 -17.11 4.62 -7.77
N ALA A 35 -17.83 5.71 -8.00
CA ALA A 35 -17.33 6.84 -8.79
C ALA A 35 -16.07 7.48 -8.18
N VAL A 36 -16.06 7.78 -6.87
CA VAL A 36 -14.85 8.33 -6.22
C VAL A 36 -13.71 7.33 -6.13
N LEU A 37 -14.00 6.03 -5.96
CA LEU A 37 -12.98 4.98 -6.04
C LEU A 37 -12.31 4.94 -7.42
N ASN A 38 -13.09 5.05 -8.51
CA ASN A 38 -12.56 5.11 -9.87
C ASN A 38 -11.70 6.36 -10.09
N GLN A 39 -12.09 7.51 -9.56
CA GLN A 39 -11.29 8.74 -9.61
C GLN A 39 -9.97 8.59 -8.86
N ALA A 40 -10.00 8.06 -7.63
CA ALA A 40 -8.80 7.81 -6.83
C ALA A 40 -7.87 6.80 -7.51
N GLN A 41 -8.43 5.71 -8.04
CA GLN A 41 -7.68 4.70 -8.76
C GLN A 41 -6.98 5.29 -9.99
N SER A 42 -7.70 6.07 -10.80
CA SER A 42 -7.14 6.73 -12.00
C SER A 42 -6.01 7.70 -11.63
N TYR A 43 -6.20 8.50 -10.58
CA TYR A 43 -5.17 9.39 -10.06
C TYR A 43 -3.92 8.61 -9.62
N LEU A 44 -4.09 7.58 -8.79
CA LEU A 44 -2.98 6.80 -8.26
C LEU A 44 -2.24 6.05 -9.36
N GLN A 45 -2.94 5.51 -10.37
CA GLN A 45 -2.32 4.84 -11.52
C GLN A 45 -1.41 5.78 -12.32
N ASN A 46 -1.80 7.05 -12.46
CA ASN A 46 -0.99 8.06 -13.15
C ASN A 46 0.16 8.60 -12.29
N LEU A 47 0.08 8.48 -10.95
CA LEU A 47 1.15 8.85 -10.04
C LEU A 47 2.27 7.79 -10.02
N THR A 48 3.05 7.77 -11.10
CA THR A 48 4.16 6.81 -11.28
C THR A 48 5.45 7.29 -10.61
N SER A 49 5.77 8.57 -10.75
CA SER A 49 6.96 9.19 -10.17
C SER A 49 6.62 10.58 -9.66
N ALA A 50 6.99 10.88 -8.42
CA ALA A 50 6.69 12.14 -7.77
C ALA A 50 7.73 12.49 -6.72
N GLN A 51 7.80 13.78 -6.38
CA GLN A 51 8.55 14.27 -5.24
C GLN A 51 7.78 15.37 -4.54
N GLY A 52 8.20 15.69 -3.32
CA GLY A 52 7.61 16.77 -2.58
C GLY A 52 8.06 16.79 -1.13
N THR A 53 7.27 17.49 -0.32
CA THR A 53 7.50 17.66 1.11
C THR A 53 6.34 17.07 1.89
N PHE A 54 6.62 16.67 3.14
CA PHE A 54 5.62 16.05 3.98
C PHE A 54 5.78 16.45 5.44
N VAL A 55 4.68 16.30 6.20
CA VAL A 55 4.65 16.29 7.66
C VAL A 55 4.08 14.94 8.11
N GLU A 56 4.87 14.19 8.86
CA GLU A 56 4.47 12.96 9.53
C GLU A 56 4.08 13.23 10.98
N THR A 57 2.95 12.67 11.40
CA THR A 57 2.57 12.57 12.81
C THR A 57 2.41 11.10 13.14
N GLY A 58 3.25 10.57 14.03
CA GLY A 58 3.13 9.17 14.47
C GLY A 58 2.29 9.01 15.74
N THR A 59 2.25 7.79 16.28
CA THR A 59 1.30 7.37 17.33
C THR A 59 1.35 8.22 18.61
N GLY A 60 2.53 8.66 19.04
CA GLY A 60 2.70 9.49 20.24
C GLY A 60 2.50 11.00 19.98
N GLY A 61 2.00 11.39 18.81
CA GLY A 61 1.82 12.79 18.42
C GLY A 61 3.11 13.48 17.98
N GLN A 62 4.27 12.79 18.01
CA GLN A 62 5.52 13.35 17.51
C GLN A 62 5.39 13.72 16.04
N ARG A 63 5.73 14.97 15.74
CA ARG A 63 5.75 15.52 14.38
C ARG A 63 7.14 15.46 13.81
N ARG A 64 7.23 15.04 12.56
CA ARG A 64 8.45 15.02 11.76
C ARG A 64 8.12 15.58 10.39
N GLU A 65 9.11 16.09 9.70
CA GLU A 65 8.91 16.63 8.37
C GLU A 65 10.11 16.32 7.50
N GLY A 66 9.94 16.50 6.20
CA GLY A 66 11.01 16.24 5.27
C GLY A 66 10.58 16.24 3.82
N ARG A 67 11.38 15.55 3.01
CA ARG A 67 11.19 15.39 1.57
C ARG A 67 10.93 13.94 1.24
N PHE A 68 10.08 13.69 0.24
CA PHE A 68 9.87 12.34 -0.26
C PHE A 68 10.14 12.26 -1.75
N TYR A 69 10.50 11.05 -2.18
CA TYR A 69 10.62 10.66 -3.57
C TYR A 69 9.87 9.35 -3.74
N LEU A 70 9.04 9.28 -4.78
CA LEU A 70 8.22 8.13 -5.11
C LEU A 70 8.58 7.70 -6.52
N GLN A 71 8.80 6.40 -6.71
CA GLN A 71 8.90 5.80 -8.02
C GLN A 71 8.29 4.40 -8.01
N ARG A 72 7.11 4.26 -8.58
CA ARG A 72 6.41 2.98 -8.62
C ARG A 72 6.94 2.09 -9.76
N PRO A 73 6.92 0.76 -9.59
CA PRO A 73 6.49 0.05 -8.39
C PRO A 73 7.56 -0.01 -7.29
N GLY A 74 7.10 0.00 -6.04
CA GLY A 74 7.84 -0.46 -4.89
C GLY A 74 8.89 0.51 -4.34
N ARG A 75 9.31 1.54 -5.08
CA ARG A 75 10.38 2.44 -4.63
C ARG A 75 9.83 3.72 -4.01
N MET A 76 10.36 4.03 -2.84
CA MET A 76 10.03 5.26 -2.12
C MET A 76 11.19 5.65 -1.21
N ARG A 77 11.36 6.94 -0.96
CA ARG A 77 12.32 7.47 -0.01
C ARG A 77 11.67 8.60 0.77
N PHE A 78 11.82 8.57 2.09
CA PHE A 78 11.58 9.70 2.97
C PHE A 78 12.93 10.13 3.56
N GLU A 79 13.25 11.41 3.37
CA GLU A 79 14.37 12.10 3.98
C GLU A 79 13.83 13.07 5.01
N TYR A 80 14.05 12.78 6.29
CA TYR A 80 13.56 13.63 7.36
C TYR A 80 14.55 14.75 7.62
N THR A 81 14.05 15.98 7.68
CA THR A 81 14.82 17.17 8.09
C THR A 81 14.72 17.40 9.59
N THR A 82 13.64 16.89 10.22
CA THR A 82 13.41 17.00 11.66
C THR A 82 12.88 15.66 12.22
N PRO A 83 13.69 14.86 12.95
CA PRO A 83 15.13 15.02 13.13
C PRO A 83 15.92 14.78 11.84
N ALA A 84 16.98 15.56 11.63
CA ALA A 84 17.81 15.48 10.44
C ALA A 84 18.49 14.11 10.30
N GLY A 85 18.56 13.61 9.07
CA GLY A 85 19.31 12.41 8.70
C GLY A 85 18.60 11.08 8.94
N LEU A 86 17.41 11.08 9.56
CA LEU A 86 16.55 9.89 9.55
C LEU A 86 16.12 9.60 8.11
N LEU A 87 16.29 8.35 7.69
CA LEU A 87 15.92 7.88 6.35
C LEU A 87 14.98 6.68 6.45
N VAL A 88 13.96 6.68 5.60
CA VAL A 88 13.13 5.49 5.32
C VAL A 88 13.13 5.26 3.81
N VAL A 89 13.63 4.11 3.37
CA VAL A 89 13.81 3.80 1.95
C VAL A 89 13.19 2.45 1.64
N SER A 90 12.31 2.42 0.65
CA SER A 90 11.85 1.20 0.01
C SER A 90 12.58 1.03 -1.33
N ASP A 91 13.25 -0.11 -1.51
CA ASP A 91 13.96 -0.47 -2.75
C ASP A 91 13.11 -1.32 -3.72
N GLY A 92 11.85 -1.59 -3.35
CA GLY A 92 10.93 -2.44 -4.07
C GLY A 92 10.81 -3.85 -3.52
N SER A 93 11.75 -4.28 -2.67
CA SER A 93 11.69 -5.57 -1.98
C SER A 93 11.63 -5.42 -0.46
N ASN A 94 12.37 -4.45 0.08
CA ASN A 94 12.49 -4.20 1.50
C ASN A 94 12.22 -2.73 1.82
N VAL A 95 11.66 -2.48 3.01
CA VAL A 95 11.66 -1.16 3.65
C VAL A 95 12.80 -1.13 4.66
N LYS A 96 13.66 -0.14 4.53
CA LYS A 96 14.86 0.07 5.34
C LYS A 96 14.75 1.39 6.06
N ARG A 97 15.03 1.41 7.35
CA ARG A 97 15.03 2.61 8.20
C ARG A 97 16.40 2.79 8.82
N TRP A 98 16.97 3.98 8.68
CA TRP A 98 18.21 4.38 9.33
C TRP A 98 17.95 5.59 10.22
N ASP A 99 18.22 5.44 11.52
CA ASP A 99 18.13 6.51 12.50
C ASP A 99 19.53 6.84 13.03
N PRO A 100 20.20 7.89 12.51
CA PRO A 100 21.57 8.20 12.89
C PRO A 100 21.71 8.64 14.35
N ARG A 101 20.63 9.14 14.97
CA ARG A 101 20.65 9.57 16.36
C ARG A 101 20.71 8.41 17.34
N LEU A 102 20.20 7.26 16.92
CA LEU A 102 20.16 6.03 17.72
C LEU A 102 21.19 5.00 17.24
N GLU A 103 21.87 5.27 16.13
CA GLU A 103 22.69 4.31 15.39
C GLU A 103 21.94 3.01 15.06
N VAL A 104 20.63 3.12 14.78
CA VAL A 104 19.77 1.95 14.54
C VAL A 104 19.42 1.86 13.06
N PHE A 105 19.83 0.74 12.45
CA PHE A 105 19.36 0.27 11.16
C PHE A 105 18.32 -0.83 11.34
N ARG A 106 17.20 -0.75 10.62
CA ARG A 106 16.19 -1.82 10.56
C ARG A 106 15.77 -2.08 9.13
N GLN A 107 15.51 -3.35 8.83
CA GLN A 107 15.01 -3.79 7.54
C GLN A 107 13.85 -4.76 7.74
N VAL A 108 12.78 -4.57 6.98
CA VAL A 108 11.64 -5.49 6.90
C VAL A 108 11.25 -5.72 5.43
N PRO A 109 10.73 -6.89 5.05
CA PRO A 109 10.19 -7.10 3.71
C PRO A 109 9.06 -6.12 3.41
N LEU A 110 9.09 -5.44 2.26
CA LEU A 110 8.05 -4.47 1.86
C LEU A 110 6.67 -5.12 1.90
N GLY A 111 6.57 -6.36 1.43
CA GLY A 111 5.35 -7.14 1.43
C GLY A 111 4.69 -7.19 2.81
N GLN A 112 5.45 -7.28 3.90
CA GLN A 112 4.93 -7.37 5.28
C GLN A 112 4.55 -6.01 5.89
N THR A 113 4.50 -4.96 5.07
CA THR A 113 4.10 -3.62 5.51
C THR A 113 2.85 -3.18 4.76
N PRO A 114 1.97 -2.37 5.39
CA PRO A 114 0.85 -1.73 4.69
C PRO A 114 1.28 -0.85 3.50
N LEU A 115 2.55 -0.42 3.46
CA LEU A 115 3.12 0.36 2.38
C LEU A 115 3.17 -0.41 1.04
N SER A 116 3.20 -1.74 1.08
CA SER A 116 3.20 -2.59 -0.13
C SER A 116 2.00 -2.32 -1.04
N THR A 117 0.81 -2.13 -0.45
CA THR A 117 -0.42 -1.83 -1.18
C THR A 117 -0.34 -0.49 -1.90
N PHE A 118 0.21 0.53 -1.24
CA PHE A 118 0.37 1.87 -1.81
C PHE A 118 1.42 1.89 -2.94
N LEU A 119 2.51 1.13 -2.78
CA LEU A 119 3.62 1.11 -3.73
C LEU A 119 3.49 0.04 -4.82
N ALA A 120 2.43 -0.77 -4.85
CA ALA A 120 2.20 -1.79 -5.87
C ALA A 120 2.28 -1.21 -7.30
N ARG A 121 2.49 -2.01 -8.35
CA ARG A 121 2.49 -1.50 -9.74
C ARG A 121 1.12 -0.98 -10.16
N ASN A 122 0.09 -1.78 -9.87
CA ASN A 122 -1.29 -1.43 -10.13
C ASN A 122 -1.96 -1.22 -8.77
N VAL A 123 -2.34 0.03 -8.45
CA VAL A 123 -3.27 0.20 -7.33
C VAL A 123 -4.62 -0.20 -7.89
N ARG A 124 -5.09 -1.36 -7.44
CA ARG A 124 -6.43 -1.83 -7.70
C ARG A 124 -7.22 -1.65 -6.43
N LEU A 125 -8.01 -0.59 -6.35
CA LEU A 125 -8.92 -0.39 -5.20
C LEU A 125 -10.16 -1.29 -5.31
N ASP A 126 -10.28 -2.03 -6.41
CA ASP A 126 -11.29 -3.03 -6.73
C ASP A 126 -10.79 -4.48 -6.56
N GLN A 127 -9.47 -4.71 -6.41
CA GLN A 127 -8.91 -6.06 -6.31
C GLN A 127 -7.71 -6.13 -5.37
N GLY A 128 -7.68 -7.18 -4.55
CA GLY A 128 -6.59 -7.41 -3.59
C GLY A 128 -6.65 -6.53 -2.34
N VAL A 129 -7.60 -5.59 -2.29
CA VAL A 129 -7.94 -4.81 -1.10
C VAL A 129 -9.43 -4.91 -0.79
N THR A 130 -9.77 -4.83 0.48
CA THR A 130 -11.15 -4.66 0.95
C THR A 130 -11.35 -3.19 1.29
N ILE A 131 -12.32 -2.54 0.64
CA ILE A 131 -12.72 -1.16 0.96
C ILE A 131 -13.69 -1.20 2.14
N GLU A 132 -13.24 -0.70 3.29
CA GLU A 132 -14.05 -0.71 4.51
C GLU A 132 -14.97 0.50 4.61
N ARG A 133 -14.51 1.65 4.10
CA ARG A 133 -15.25 2.91 4.22
C ARG A 133 -14.83 3.90 3.16
N VAL A 134 -15.83 4.57 2.58
CA VAL A 134 -15.67 5.77 1.77
C VAL A 134 -16.36 6.91 2.50
N THR A 135 -15.64 8.00 2.74
CA THR A 135 -16.18 9.20 3.39
C THR A 135 -16.07 10.36 2.42
N ARG A 136 -17.19 10.99 2.10
CA ARG A 136 -17.29 12.13 1.18
C ARG A 136 -17.66 13.38 1.96
N MET A 137 -17.06 14.51 1.60
CA MET A 137 -17.30 15.82 2.19
C MET A 137 -18.05 16.71 1.19
N GLN A 138 -18.81 17.69 1.70
CA GLN A 138 -19.54 18.64 0.84
C GLN A 138 -18.61 19.48 -0.04
N SER A 139 -17.35 19.69 0.37
CA SER A 139 -16.33 20.38 -0.40
C SER A 139 -15.84 19.61 -1.65
N GLY A 140 -16.30 18.37 -1.84
CA GLY A 140 -15.80 17.45 -2.86
C GLY A 140 -14.56 16.66 -2.43
N ALA A 141 -14.00 16.94 -1.25
CA ALA A 141 -12.95 16.11 -0.66
C ALA A 141 -13.51 14.74 -0.25
N PHE A 142 -12.66 13.71 -0.27
CA PHE A 142 -13.07 12.37 0.16
C PHE A 142 -11.89 11.56 0.72
N ALA A 143 -12.21 10.54 1.51
CA ALA A 143 -11.24 9.60 2.07
C ALA A 143 -11.70 8.15 1.87
N ILE A 144 -10.74 7.28 1.57
CA ILE A 144 -10.95 5.85 1.33
C ILE A 144 -10.16 5.08 2.39
N THR A 145 -10.85 4.23 3.15
CA THR A 145 -10.22 3.26 4.08
C THR A 145 -10.16 1.90 3.40
N ALA A 146 -8.98 1.32 3.33
CA ALA A 146 -8.75 0.03 2.70
C ALA A 146 -7.82 -0.87 3.54
N ARG A 147 -7.99 -2.19 3.40
CA ARG A 147 -7.09 -3.23 3.94
C ARG A 147 -6.64 -4.18 2.86
N ASP A 148 -5.53 -4.88 3.07
CA ASP A 148 -5.16 -6.02 2.22
C ASP A 148 -6.20 -7.15 2.42
N ALA A 149 -6.83 -7.59 1.33
CA ALA A 149 -7.88 -8.61 1.39
C ALA A 149 -7.36 -9.99 1.81
N ARG A 150 -6.09 -10.28 1.53
CA ARG A 150 -5.41 -11.54 1.92
C ARG A 150 -4.85 -11.46 3.33
N ARG A 151 -4.58 -10.25 3.81
CA ARG A 151 -3.93 -10.01 5.11
C ARG A 151 -4.65 -8.89 5.89
N PRO A 152 -5.92 -9.10 6.26
CA PRO A 152 -6.72 -8.07 6.94
C PRO A 152 -6.17 -7.70 8.33
N ARG A 153 -5.32 -8.56 8.92
CA ARG A 153 -4.67 -8.34 10.21
C ARG A 153 -3.41 -7.48 10.13
N ASP A 154 -2.87 -7.23 8.93
CA ASP A 154 -1.61 -6.47 8.77
C ASP A 154 -1.82 -4.95 8.99
N GLY A 155 -3.07 -4.50 9.08
CA GLY A 155 -3.41 -3.11 9.32
C GLY A 155 -4.40 -2.55 8.30
N GLN A 156 -4.42 -1.22 8.16
CA GLN A 156 -5.23 -0.49 7.18
C GLN A 156 -4.50 0.74 6.65
N VAL A 157 -4.93 1.21 5.49
CA VAL A 157 -4.54 2.50 4.92
C VAL A 157 -5.77 3.38 4.74
N ILE A 158 -5.64 4.65 5.07
CA ILE A 158 -6.62 5.69 4.74
C ILE A 158 -5.95 6.65 3.76
N LEU A 159 -6.54 6.88 2.60
CA LEU A 159 -6.08 7.84 1.60
C LEU A 159 -7.07 8.99 1.51
N ALA A 160 -6.62 10.23 1.65
CA ALA A 160 -7.46 11.42 1.57
C ALA A 160 -7.12 12.26 0.35
N PHE A 161 -8.15 12.62 -0.42
CA PHE A 161 -8.04 13.36 -1.66
C PHE A 161 -8.86 14.64 -1.59
N ALA A 162 -8.35 15.71 -2.19
CA ALA A 162 -9.06 16.98 -2.32
C ALA A 162 -8.46 17.82 -3.46
N GLY A 163 -9.17 18.90 -3.82
CA GLY A 163 -8.74 19.90 -4.79
C GLY A 163 -9.30 19.66 -6.21
N ASN A 164 -9.18 20.69 -7.05
CA ASN A 164 -9.49 20.65 -8.47
C ASN A 164 -8.34 21.36 -9.23
N PRO A 165 -7.39 20.62 -9.85
CA PRO A 165 -7.41 19.18 -10.09
C PRO A 165 -7.24 18.34 -8.80
N LEU A 166 -7.80 17.13 -8.80
CA LEU A 166 -7.76 16.18 -7.68
C LEU A 166 -6.32 15.83 -7.31
N ARG A 167 -5.99 15.88 -6.02
CA ARG A 167 -4.67 15.48 -5.49
C ARG A 167 -4.80 14.65 -4.22
N LEU A 168 -3.86 13.72 -4.04
CA LEU A 168 -3.64 13.04 -2.75
C LEU A 168 -3.05 14.05 -1.78
N GLN A 169 -3.74 14.27 -0.66
CA GLN A 169 -3.35 15.23 0.37
C GLN A 169 -2.64 14.53 1.52
N GLU A 170 -3.06 13.30 1.82
CA GLU A 170 -2.63 12.61 3.02
C GLU A 170 -2.85 11.10 2.87
N TRP A 171 -1.97 10.33 3.50
CA TRP A 171 -2.29 8.97 3.88
C TRP A 171 -2.10 8.75 5.37
N THR A 172 -2.87 7.83 5.92
CA THR A 172 -2.66 7.28 7.25
C THR A 172 -2.47 5.79 7.13
N ILE A 173 -1.40 5.27 7.73
CA ILE A 173 -1.16 3.84 7.91
C ILE A 173 -1.41 3.49 9.36
N THR A 174 -2.20 2.44 9.59
CA THR A 174 -2.29 1.76 10.88
C THR A 174 -1.76 0.36 10.70
N ASP A 175 -0.76 -0.05 11.48
CA ASP A 175 -0.18 -1.40 11.39
C ASP A 175 -0.97 -2.45 12.21
N ALA A 176 -0.50 -3.69 12.20
CA ALA A 176 -1.09 -4.82 12.91
C ALA A 176 -1.14 -4.62 14.44
N GLN A 177 -0.26 -3.79 14.99
CA GLN A 177 -0.20 -3.46 16.42
C GLN A 177 -1.09 -2.26 16.77
N GLY A 178 -1.78 -1.66 15.78
CA GLY A 178 -2.61 -0.48 15.96
C GLY A 178 -1.83 0.84 15.99
N ALA A 179 -0.51 0.81 15.76
CA ALA A 179 0.28 2.03 15.70
C ALA A 179 -0.11 2.81 14.45
N ARG A 180 -0.40 4.11 14.63
CA ARG A 180 -0.95 4.97 13.59
C ARG A 180 0.08 6.02 13.18
N THR A 181 0.41 6.04 11.90
CA THR A 181 1.27 7.04 11.28
C THR A 181 0.49 7.79 10.20
N ARG A 182 0.35 9.10 10.37
CA ARG A 182 -0.29 10.01 9.42
C ARG A 182 0.78 10.79 8.68
N THR A 183 0.73 10.82 7.36
CA THR A 183 1.64 11.62 6.53
C THR A 183 0.83 12.56 5.66
N GLN A 184 0.98 13.85 5.92
CA GLN A 184 0.38 14.94 5.15
C GLN A 184 1.39 15.40 4.10
N LEU A 185 0.94 15.54 2.86
CA LEU A 185 1.77 15.98 1.74
C LEU A 185 1.61 17.49 1.59
N THR A 186 2.64 18.23 1.98
CA THR A 186 2.64 19.70 1.89
C THR A 186 2.91 20.16 0.46
N THR A 187 3.71 19.40 -0.29
CA THR A 187 3.85 19.54 -1.74
C THR A 187 3.85 18.18 -2.42
N LEU A 188 3.33 18.11 -3.64
CA LEU A 188 3.36 16.91 -4.47
C LEU A 188 3.41 17.30 -5.94
N GLU A 189 4.52 16.96 -6.58
CA GLU A 189 4.79 17.29 -7.98
C GLU A 189 5.24 16.04 -8.73
N PRO A 190 4.80 15.83 -9.98
CA PRO A 190 5.35 14.81 -10.84
C PRO A 190 6.86 14.98 -10.98
N ALA A 191 7.59 13.87 -10.94
CA ALA A 191 9.04 13.87 -11.10
C ALA A 191 9.44 12.96 -12.26
N SER A 192 10.37 13.41 -13.09
CA SER A 192 11.00 12.60 -14.14
C SER A 192 12.48 12.40 -13.81
N GLY A 193 13.06 11.28 -14.26
CA GLY A 193 14.50 11.06 -14.14
C GLY A 193 15.05 10.87 -12.73
N LEU A 194 14.23 10.46 -11.76
CA LEU A 194 14.70 10.16 -10.40
C LEU A 194 15.83 9.12 -10.43
N ALA A 195 16.99 9.48 -9.88
CA ALA A 195 18.17 8.61 -9.89
C ALA A 195 17.91 7.34 -9.06
N ALA A 196 18.29 6.18 -9.60
CA ALA A 196 18.10 4.90 -8.91
C ALA A 196 18.85 4.82 -7.56
N SER A 197 19.90 5.64 -7.37
CA SER A 197 20.64 5.76 -6.12
C SER A 197 19.80 6.29 -4.96
N LEU A 198 18.75 7.09 -5.22
CA LEU A 198 17.85 7.60 -4.18
C LEU A 198 17.20 6.45 -3.40
N PHE A 199 16.88 5.37 -4.09
CA PHE A 199 16.15 4.23 -3.54
C PHE A 199 17.08 3.13 -3.00
N ARG A 200 18.37 3.42 -2.85
CA ARG A 200 19.33 2.51 -2.22
C ARG A 200 19.69 3.02 -0.84
N LEU A 201 19.50 2.16 0.16
CA LEU A 201 20.02 2.33 1.51
C LEU A 201 20.76 1.05 1.88
N THR A 202 22.04 1.18 2.16
CA THR A 202 22.89 0.13 2.73
C THR A 202 23.01 0.38 4.22
N ASP A 203 23.13 -0.69 5.00
CA ASP A 203 23.32 -0.60 6.45
C ASP A 203 24.60 0.19 6.76
N PRO A 204 24.50 1.42 7.32
CA PRO A 204 25.68 2.24 7.61
C PRO A 204 26.49 1.71 8.80
N THR A 205 25.91 0.82 9.61
CA THR A 205 26.56 0.25 10.81
C THR A 205 27.45 -0.93 10.47
N ARG A 206 27.24 -1.56 9.30
CA ARG A 206 28.13 -2.62 8.81
C ARG A 206 29.46 -2.01 8.40
N ARG A 207 30.52 -2.34 9.13
CA ARG A 207 31.90 -2.09 8.67
C ARG A 207 32.13 -2.88 7.38
N PRO A 208 32.76 -2.29 6.35
CA PRO A 208 33.25 -3.05 5.21
C PRO A 208 34.15 -4.16 5.74
N GLY A 209 33.85 -5.41 5.40
CA GLY A 209 34.69 -6.54 5.80
C GLY A 209 36.13 -6.28 5.35
N ARG A 210 37.08 -6.34 6.29
CA ARG A 210 38.47 -6.59 5.94
C ARG A 210 38.49 -7.97 5.27
N ASN A 211 38.62 -7.99 3.95
CA ASN A 211 39.14 -9.16 3.25
C ASN A 211 40.61 -9.36 3.61
#